data_AF-A0A9N9N6W3-F1
#
_entry.id   AF-A0A9N9N6W3-F1
#
_cell.length_a   1.000
_cell.length_b   1.000
_cell.length_c   1.000
_cell.angle_alpha   90.00
_cell.angle_beta   90.00
_cell.angle_gamma   90.00
#
_symmetry.space_group_name_H-M   'P 1'
#
loop_
_entity.id
_entity.type
_entity.pdbx_description
1 polymer ?
#
loop_
_entity_poly.entity_id
_entity_poly.type
_entity_poly.pdbx_seq_one_letter_code
_entity_poly.pdbx_strand_id
1 'polypeptide(L)'
;PGNLVDYLLAHPTTKSNSIVQIDTLWSVIIDGLSDVWPPTRTSLGGVSLGDVWPCDVLKSSSKDSQGDEDESERLVPFHKLSQWLTYSLMEPMTKILDIKFEGVENLTGLPEYRNGGLFVDTGLLTLKEADRARGISYFKQNFPESNDNDEIVPLFEASDPVIIEWRAMTVILLDKVAEKIREILAENLTLAQVLEAGTWKAGRETAQKLRPKTKGPPISIKSDGT
;
A
#
# COMPACT_ATOMS: atom_id res chain seq x y z
N PRO A 1 2.92 -5.96 24.04
CA PRO A 1 4.03 -5.64 23.11
C PRO A 1 5.39 -5.79 23.80
N GLY A 2 6.16 -6.83 23.43
CA GLY A 2 7.50 -7.06 23.99
C GLY A 2 8.05 -8.46 23.66
N ASN A 3 7.19 -9.47 23.75
CA ASN A 3 7.56 -10.88 23.56
C ASN A 3 7.25 -11.38 22.13
N LEU A 4 7.31 -10.50 21.12
CA LEU A 4 6.98 -10.87 19.73
C LEU A 4 7.85 -12.04 19.26
N VAL A 5 9.17 -11.93 19.46
CA VAL A 5 10.12 -12.97 19.04
C VAL A 5 9.84 -14.29 19.78
N ASP A 6 9.68 -14.24 21.10
CA ASP A 6 9.39 -15.43 21.91
C ASP A 6 8.08 -16.09 21.47
N TYR A 7 7.05 -15.29 21.21
CA TYR A 7 5.77 -15.76 20.68
C TYR A 7 5.95 -16.46 19.34
N LEU A 8 6.65 -15.84 18.39
CA LEU A 8 6.88 -16.42 17.06
C LEU A 8 7.66 -17.73 17.15
N LEU A 9 8.72 -17.79 17.96
CA LEU A 9 9.55 -18.99 18.11
C LEU A 9 8.82 -20.13 18.81
N ALA A 10 7.91 -19.82 19.75
CA ALA A 10 7.07 -20.81 20.44
C ALA A 10 5.79 -21.17 19.68
N HIS A 11 5.47 -20.48 18.57
CA HIS A 11 4.21 -20.65 17.86
C HIS A 11 4.11 -22.04 17.21
N PRO A 12 2.95 -22.74 17.25
CA PRO A 12 2.80 -24.09 16.70
C PRO A 12 3.10 -24.24 15.20
N THR A 13 3.05 -23.14 14.43
CA THR A 13 3.35 -23.13 12.99
C THR A 13 4.85 -23.00 12.68
N THR A 14 5.67 -22.66 13.68
CA THR A 14 7.12 -22.49 13.52
C THR A 14 7.79 -23.86 13.43
N LYS A 15 8.54 -24.06 12.35
CA LYS A 15 9.26 -25.33 12.08
C LYS A 15 10.71 -25.24 12.57
N SER A 16 11.23 -26.36 13.06
CA SER A 16 12.66 -26.53 13.41
C SER A 16 13.27 -25.43 14.30
N ASN A 17 12.47 -24.82 15.18
CA ASN A 17 12.84 -23.75 16.12
C ASN A 17 13.39 -22.44 15.50
N SER A 18 13.24 -22.19 14.20
CA SER A 18 13.63 -20.90 13.59
C SER A 18 12.99 -20.59 12.24
N ILE A 19 12.13 -21.47 11.69
CA ILE A 19 11.41 -21.21 10.44
C ILE A 19 9.99 -20.74 10.77
N VAL A 20 9.76 -19.43 10.71
CA VAL A 20 8.49 -18.77 11.05
C VAL A 20 7.66 -18.59 9.78
N GLN A 21 6.36 -18.89 9.84
CA GLN A 21 5.43 -18.59 8.73
C GLN A 21 5.15 -17.09 8.68
N ILE A 22 5.18 -16.49 7.49
CA ILE A 22 4.93 -15.05 7.36
C ILE A 22 3.53 -14.66 7.85
N ASP A 23 2.55 -15.53 7.62
CA ASP A 23 1.16 -15.32 8.04
C ASP A 23 1.05 -15.21 9.57
N THR A 24 1.91 -15.92 10.31
CA THR A 24 1.97 -15.79 11.78
C THR A 24 2.50 -14.42 12.19
N LEU A 25 3.58 -13.93 11.58
CA LEU A 25 4.08 -12.58 11.85
C LEU A 25 3.05 -11.52 11.47
N TRP A 26 2.44 -11.66 10.30
CA TRP A 26 1.41 -10.78 9.79
C TRP A 26 0.22 -10.68 10.74
N SER A 27 -0.30 -11.82 11.21
CA SER A 27 -1.44 -11.86 12.15
C SER A 27 -1.12 -11.12 13.44
N VAL A 28 0.08 -11.32 14.02
CA VAL A 28 0.48 -10.61 15.24
C VAL A 28 0.54 -9.11 15.03
N ILE A 29 1.00 -8.65 13.86
CA ILE A 29 1.07 -7.23 13.53
C ILE A 29 -0.33 -6.65 13.30
N ILE A 30 -1.16 -7.29 12.49
CA ILE A 30 -2.50 -6.82 12.15
C ILE A 30 -3.41 -6.82 13.37
N ASP A 31 -3.45 -7.92 14.12
CA ASP A 31 -4.32 -8.03 15.30
C ASP A 31 -3.81 -7.12 16.42
N GLY A 32 -2.50 -7.14 16.65
CA GLY A 32 -1.87 -6.39 17.74
C GLY A 32 -1.85 -4.88 17.55
N LEU A 33 -1.99 -4.38 16.31
CA LEU A 33 -2.06 -2.96 15.97
C LEU A 33 -3.42 -2.54 15.41
N SER A 34 -4.44 -3.39 15.46
CA SER A 34 -5.79 -3.08 14.94
C SER A 34 -6.38 -1.79 15.54
N ASP A 35 -6.11 -1.51 16.81
CA ASP A 35 -6.62 -0.33 17.53
C ASP A 35 -5.94 1.00 17.16
N VAL A 36 -4.88 1.00 16.35
CA VAL A 36 -4.19 2.25 15.95
C VAL A 36 -4.96 3.04 14.89
N TRP A 37 -5.91 2.38 14.22
CA TRP A 37 -6.64 2.97 13.11
C TRP A 37 -7.75 3.91 13.59
N PRO A 38 -7.99 5.04 12.91
CA PRO A 38 -9.07 5.96 13.28
C PRO A 38 -10.45 5.27 13.24
N PRO A 39 -11.40 5.66 14.12
CA PRO A 39 -12.77 5.11 14.11
C PRO A 39 -13.54 5.37 12.81
N THR A 40 -13.06 6.30 11.97
CA THR A 40 -13.65 6.64 10.68
C THR A 40 -13.33 5.64 9.56
N ARG A 41 -12.50 4.62 9.83
CA ARG A 41 -12.16 3.58 8.86
C ARG A 41 -13.34 2.66 8.57
N THR A 42 -13.27 1.99 7.41
CA THR A 42 -14.27 1.02 6.98
C THR A 42 -14.46 -0.05 8.06
N SER A 43 -15.72 -0.35 8.38
CA SER A 43 -16.08 -1.39 9.34
C SER A 43 -16.98 -2.43 8.70
N LEU A 44 -16.80 -3.70 9.07
CA LEU A 44 -17.67 -4.80 8.67
C LEU A 44 -18.12 -5.55 9.94
N GLY A 45 -19.43 -5.72 10.11
CA GLY A 45 -19.97 -6.36 11.32
C GLY A 45 -19.61 -5.63 12.63
N GLY A 46 -19.40 -4.31 12.59
CA GLY A 46 -18.99 -3.51 13.75
C GLY A 46 -17.50 -3.57 14.09
N VAL A 47 -16.69 -4.30 13.32
CA VAL A 47 -15.24 -4.39 13.48
C VAL A 47 -14.55 -3.44 12.49
N SER A 48 -13.67 -2.56 12.99
CA SER A 48 -12.84 -1.72 12.13
C SER A 48 -11.86 -2.57 11.34
N LEU A 49 -11.81 -2.38 10.03
CA LEU A 49 -10.90 -3.10 9.14
C LEU A 49 -9.58 -2.34 8.93
N GLY A 50 -9.47 -1.11 9.42
CA GLY A 50 -8.28 -0.29 9.24
C GLY A 50 -8.14 0.23 7.81
N ASP A 51 -6.97 0.04 7.19
CA ASP A 51 -6.66 0.47 5.81
C ASP A 51 -7.24 -0.50 4.77
N VAL A 52 -8.58 -0.61 4.80
CA VAL A 52 -9.43 -1.34 3.85
C VAL A 52 -10.49 -0.38 3.36
N TRP A 53 -10.72 -0.33 2.05
CA TRP A 53 -11.63 0.64 1.47
C TRP A 53 -12.54 0.01 0.41
N PRO A 54 -13.79 0.50 0.28
CA PRO A 54 -14.68 0.04 -0.77
C PRO A 54 -14.26 0.57 -2.15
N CYS A 55 -14.26 -0.30 -3.15
CA CYS A 55 -13.96 0.02 -4.54
C CYS A 55 -15.20 -0.23 -5.41
N ASP A 56 -15.80 0.84 -5.92
CA ASP A 56 -17.06 0.76 -6.66
C ASP A 56 -16.96 -0.04 -7.97
N VAL A 57 -15.78 -0.09 -8.59
CA VAL A 57 -15.55 -0.87 -9.81
C VAL A 57 -15.77 -2.36 -9.57
N LEU A 58 -15.55 -2.84 -8.34
CA LEU A 58 -15.71 -4.25 -7.98
C LEU A 58 -17.17 -4.65 -7.74
N LYS A 59 -18.10 -3.69 -7.54
CA LYS A 59 -19.55 -3.95 -7.31
C LYS A 59 -20.21 -4.75 -8.43
N SER A 60 -19.72 -4.65 -9.66
CA SER A 60 -20.33 -5.39 -10.79
C SER A 60 -20.07 -6.90 -10.74
N SER A 61 -19.07 -7.32 -9.96
CA SER A 61 -18.67 -8.71 -9.76
C SER A 61 -19.40 -9.38 -8.59
N SER A 62 -20.11 -8.60 -7.77
CA SER A 62 -20.54 -9.01 -6.43
C SER A 62 -22.00 -9.45 -6.31
N LYS A 63 -22.52 -10.10 -7.35
CA LYS A 63 -23.83 -10.73 -7.31
C LYS A 63 -23.64 -12.20 -6.99
N ASP A 64 -23.98 -12.59 -5.77
CA ASP A 64 -24.04 -14.00 -5.42
C ASP A 64 -25.17 -14.71 -6.20
N SER A 65 -25.25 -16.04 -6.06
CA SER A 65 -26.28 -16.85 -6.74
C SER A 65 -27.71 -16.57 -6.25
N GLN A 66 -27.90 -15.70 -5.25
CA GLN A 66 -29.16 -15.39 -4.58
C GLN A 66 -29.60 -13.93 -4.76
N GLY A 67 -28.75 -13.07 -5.32
CA GLY A 67 -29.05 -11.68 -5.64
C GLY A 67 -28.79 -10.70 -4.51
N ASP A 68 -28.19 -11.14 -3.41
CA ASP A 68 -27.77 -10.27 -2.31
C ASP A 68 -26.36 -9.72 -2.59
N GLU A 69 -26.16 -8.43 -2.33
CA GLU A 69 -24.84 -7.79 -2.48
C GLU A 69 -23.99 -8.09 -1.25
N ASP A 70 -22.97 -8.93 -1.38
CA ASP A 70 -21.96 -9.09 -0.34
C ASP A 70 -21.05 -7.86 -0.33
N GLU A 71 -21.24 -6.99 0.66
CA GLU A 71 -20.46 -5.76 0.80
C GLU A 71 -18.96 -6.02 0.98
N SER A 72 -18.54 -7.24 1.34
CA SER A 72 -17.14 -7.60 1.49
C SER A 72 -16.42 -7.78 0.14
N GLU A 73 -17.14 -8.15 -0.92
CA GLU A 73 -16.56 -8.43 -2.25
C GLU A 73 -16.09 -7.16 -2.97
N ARG A 74 -16.56 -5.98 -2.53
CA ARG A 74 -16.10 -4.69 -3.02
C ARG A 74 -14.97 -4.07 -2.19
N LEU A 75 -14.49 -4.74 -1.14
CA LEU A 75 -13.46 -4.20 -0.26
C LEU A 75 -12.06 -4.52 -0.78
N VAL A 76 -11.17 -3.54 -0.75
CA VAL A 76 -9.76 -3.69 -1.11
C VAL A 76 -8.90 -3.45 0.12
N PRO A 77 -8.20 -4.48 0.64
CA PRO A 77 -7.27 -4.32 1.74
C PRO A 77 -5.91 -3.83 1.24
N PHE A 78 -5.34 -2.85 1.95
CA PHE A 78 -3.99 -2.35 1.66
C PHE A 78 -3.03 -2.51 2.84
N HIS A 79 -3.49 -2.18 4.06
CA HIS A 79 -2.70 -2.27 5.30
C HIS A 79 -1.24 -1.82 5.15
N LYS A 80 -1.01 -0.75 4.39
CA LYS A 80 0.33 -0.41 3.86
C LYS A 80 1.36 -0.22 4.97
N LEU A 81 0.97 0.38 6.10
CA LEU A 81 1.87 0.59 7.24
C LEU A 81 2.24 -0.74 7.93
N SER A 82 1.26 -1.62 8.15
CA SER A 82 1.48 -2.95 8.71
C SER A 82 2.37 -3.79 7.79
N GLN A 83 2.15 -3.70 6.48
CA GLN A 83 2.95 -4.37 5.45
C GLN A 83 4.41 -3.91 5.50
N TRP A 84 4.62 -2.60 5.60
CA TRP A 84 5.95 -2.02 5.72
C TRP A 84 6.63 -2.46 7.02
N LEU A 85 5.93 -2.40 8.17
CA LEU A 85 6.46 -2.85 9.45
C LEU A 85 6.86 -4.33 9.41
N THR A 86 6.07 -5.17 8.74
CA THR A 86 6.36 -6.59 8.54
C THR A 86 7.71 -6.77 7.84
N TYR A 87 7.90 -6.12 6.67
CA TYR A 87 9.19 -6.14 5.97
C TYR A 87 10.35 -5.63 6.85
N SER A 88 10.13 -4.54 7.59
CA SER A 88 11.16 -3.95 8.46
C SER A 88 11.55 -4.85 9.63
N LEU A 89 10.62 -5.63 10.20
CA LEU A 89 10.90 -6.55 11.31
C LEU A 89 11.59 -7.83 10.85
N MET A 90 11.27 -8.31 9.66
CA MET A 90 11.90 -9.51 9.09
C MET A 90 13.41 -9.37 8.96
N GLU A 91 13.90 -8.20 8.54
CA GLU A 91 15.33 -7.99 8.30
C GLU A 91 16.22 -8.24 9.54
N PRO A 92 16.02 -7.57 10.69
CA PRO A 92 16.82 -7.82 11.89
C PRO A 92 16.62 -9.24 12.44
N MET A 93 15.39 -9.78 12.39
CA MET A 93 15.12 -11.17 12.81
C MET A 93 15.92 -12.18 11.98
N THR A 94 16.03 -11.94 10.67
CA THR A 94 16.79 -12.80 9.77
C THR A 94 18.30 -12.64 9.98
N LYS A 95 18.80 -11.41 10.03
CA LYS A 95 20.25 -11.13 10.06
C LYS A 95 20.90 -11.36 11.42
N ILE A 96 20.15 -11.16 12.51
CA ILE A 96 20.70 -11.17 13.88
C ILE A 96 20.30 -12.44 14.62
N LEU A 97 19.07 -12.93 14.43
CA LEU A 97 18.52 -14.07 15.17
C LEU A 97 18.49 -15.36 14.35
N ASP A 98 18.94 -15.33 13.09
CA ASP A 98 18.91 -16.47 12.15
C ASP A 98 17.50 -17.06 11.96
N ILE A 99 16.46 -16.23 12.12
CA ILE A 99 15.08 -16.62 11.83
C ILE A 99 14.88 -16.62 10.32
N LYS A 100 14.32 -17.71 9.79
CA LYS A 100 13.93 -17.81 8.38
C LYS A 100 12.43 -17.64 8.26
N PHE A 101 11.99 -16.90 7.25
CA PHE A 101 10.57 -16.73 6.95
C PHE A 101 10.17 -17.57 5.73
N GLU A 102 9.08 -18.31 5.86
CA GLU A 102 8.43 -19.06 4.77
C GLU A 102 7.13 -18.34 4.36
N GLY A 103 6.78 -18.40 3.07
CA GLY A 103 5.59 -17.74 2.53
C GLY A 103 5.78 -16.26 2.20
N VAL A 104 7.01 -15.73 2.20
CA VAL A 104 7.32 -14.30 1.98
C VAL A 104 6.73 -13.76 0.67
N GLU A 105 6.53 -14.63 -0.32
CA GLU A 105 5.85 -14.34 -1.58
C GLU A 105 4.38 -13.93 -1.45
N ASN A 106 3.72 -14.22 -0.31
CA ASN A 106 2.36 -13.77 -0.02
C ASN A 106 2.31 -12.28 0.35
N LEU A 107 3.45 -11.67 0.70
CA LEU A 107 3.53 -10.25 0.99
C LEU A 107 3.42 -9.43 -0.30
N THR A 108 2.56 -8.41 -0.26
CA THR A 108 2.28 -7.55 -1.40
C THR A 108 3.18 -6.32 -1.47
N GLY A 109 3.18 -5.66 -2.63
CA GLY A 109 3.77 -4.34 -2.83
C GLY A 109 3.17 -3.29 -1.88
N LEU A 110 3.89 -2.18 -1.68
CA LEU A 110 3.41 -1.06 -0.86
C LEU A 110 2.66 -0.04 -1.73
N PRO A 111 1.32 0.10 -1.60
CA PRO A 111 0.53 1.05 -2.36
C PRO A 111 0.66 2.47 -1.78
N GLU A 112 1.88 2.97 -1.77
CA GLU A 112 2.22 4.32 -1.33
C GLU A 112 2.45 5.24 -2.54
N TYR A 113 2.36 6.55 -2.31
CA TYR A 113 2.25 7.55 -3.35
C TYR A 113 3.48 7.71 -4.24
N ARG A 114 4.70 7.32 -3.83
CA ARG A 114 5.91 7.37 -4.69
C ARG A 114 5.98 6.16 -5.60
N ASN A 115 5.65 4.96 -5.11
CA ASN A 115 5.49 3.75 -5.90
C ASN A 115 4.38 3.95 -6.94
N GLY A 116 3.18 4.35 -6.50
CA GLY A 116 2.07 4.65 -7.41
C GLY A 116 2.37 5.85 -8.30
N GLY A 117 3.09 6.84 -7.77
CA GLY A 117 3.45 8.07 -8.46
C GLY A 117 4.34 7.83 -9.66
N LEU A 118 5.27 6.87 -9.54
CA LEU A 118 6.11 6.44 -10.65
C LEU A 118 5.27 6.02 -11.87
N PHE A 119 4.18 5.27 -11.67
CA PHE A 119 3.35 4.80 -12.77
C PHE A 119 2.58 5.93 -13.45
N VAL A 120 2.23 6.98 -12.72
CA VAL A 120 1.58 8.16 -13.31
C VAL A 120 2.60 9.07 -14.00
N ASP A 121 3.74 9.32 -13.36
CA ASP A 121 4.79 10.20 -13.88
C ASP A 121 5.50 9.63 -15.12
N THR A 122 5.51 8.31 -15.28
CA THR A 122 6.01 7.63 -16.49
C THR A 122 4.96 7.49 -17.59
N GLY A 123 3.70 7.87 -17.31
CA GLY A 123 2.59 7.78 -18.26
C GLY A 123 1.99 6.37 -18.42
N LEU A 124 2.37 5.41 -17.57
CA LEU A 124 1.74 4.08 -17.56
C LEU A 124 0.27 4.16 -17.11
N LEU A 125 0.00 5.00 -16.11
CA LEU A 125 -1.33 5.36 -15.66
C LEU A 125 -1.58 6.84 -15.94
N THR A 126 -2.81 7.18 -16.32
CA THR A 126 -3.23 8.57 -16.54
C THR A 126 -4.51 8.84 -15.79
N LEU A 127 -4.52 9.90 -14.97
CA LEU A 127 -5.73 10.35 -14.29
C LEU A 127 -6.73 10.89 -15.32
N LYS A 128 -8.00 10.49 -15.21
CA LYS A 128 -9.08 11.00 -16.08
C LYS A 128 -9.19 12.51 -15.93
N GLU A 129 -9.46 13.23 -17.03
CA GLU A 129 -9.45 14.70 -17.02
C GLU A 129 -10.49 15.29 -16.05
N ALA A 130 -11.68 14.65 -15.94
CA ALA A 130 -12.72 15.07 -15.00
C ALA A 130 -12.25 14.96 -13.53
N ASP A 131 -11.58 13.85 -13.18
CA ASP A 131 -11.02 13.66 -11.83
C ASP A 131 -9.86 14.62 -11.59
N ARG A 132 -9.00 14.84 -12.58
CA ARG A 132 -7.93 15.84 -12.51
C ARG A 132 -8.49 17.22 -12.17
N ALA A 133 -9.49 17.69 -12.91
CA ALA A 133 -10.14 18.97 -12.64
C ALA A 133 -10.74 19.02 -11.23
N ARG A 134 -11.45 17.96 -10.81
CA ARG A 134 -12.05 17.83 -9.48
C ARG A 134 -11.00 17.92 -8.36
N GLY A 135 -9.89 17.18 -8.49
CA GLY A 135 -8.82 17.20 -7.49
C GLY A 135 -8.06 18.52 -7.44
N ILE A 136 -7.89 19.23 -8.56
CA ILE A 136 -7.31 20.59 -8.57
C ILE A 136 -8.24 21.58 -7.88
N SER A 137 -9.55 21.52 -8.15
CA SER A 137 -10.53 22.34 -7.44
C SER A 137 -10.51 22.06 -5.94
N TYR A 138 -10.41 20.79 -5.54
CA TYR A 138 -10.31 20.39 -4.13
C TYR A 138 -9.02 20.89 -3.47
N PHE A 139 -7.87 20.81 -4.17
CA PHE A 139 -6.61 21.39 -3.69
C PHE A 139 -6.77 22.89 -3.37
N LYS A 140 -7.29 23.68 -4.32
CA LYS A 140 -7.46 25.13 -4.14
C LYS A 140 -8.40 25.50 -2.99
N GLN A 141 -9.39 24.65 -2.68
CA GLN A 141 -10.28 24.84 -1.54
C GLN A 141 -9.59 24.55 -0.19
N ASN A 142 -8.68 23.57 -0.14
CA ASN A 142 -7.96 23.21 1.08
C ASN A 142 -6.69 24.04 1.32
N PHE A 143 -6.14 24.66 0.27
CA PHE A 143 -4.96 25.52 0.31
C PHE A 143 -5.23 26.86 -0.40
N PRO A 144 -6.14 27.71 0.12
CA PRO A 144 -6.56 28.96 -0.51
C PRO A 144 -5.42 29.99 -0.65
N GLU A 145 -4.36 29.85 0.12
CA GLU A 145 -3.13 30.66 0.05
C GLU A 145 -2.21 30.28 -1.11
N SER A 146 -2.45 29.13 -1.77
CA SER A 146 -1.69 28.74 -2.95
C SER A 146 -1.92 29.70 -4.12
N ASN A 147 -0.86 29.98 -4.87
CA ASN A 147 -0.88 30.86 -6.04
C ASN A 147 -0.50 30.10 -7.31
N ASP A 148 -0.69 30.72 -8.47
CA ASP A 148 -0.46 30.07 -9.78
C ASP A 148 1.02 29.71 -10.04
N ASN A 149 1.97 30.22 -9.26
CA ASN A 149 3.38 29.81 -9.34
C ASN A 149 3.70 28.57 -8.50
N ASP A 150 2.76 28.08 -7.70
CA ASP A 150 2.95 26.86 -6.90
C ASP A 150 2.81 25.62 -7.78
N GLU A 151 3.52 24.56 -7.40
CA GLU A 151 3.37 23.26 -8.04
C GLU A 151 2.09 22.59 -7.54
N ILE A 152 0.99 22.82 -8.25
CA ILE A 152 -0.32 22.28 -7.90
C ILE A 152 -0.50 20.90 -8.56
N VAL A 153 -0.88 19.92 -7.76
CA VAL A 153 -1.31 18.59 -8.20
C VAL A 153 -2.71 18.28 -7.67
N PRO A 154 -3.48 17.40 -8.32
CA PRO A 154 -4.79 16.98 -7.83
C PRO A 154 -4.69 16.43 -6.40
N LEU A 155 -5.59 16.89 -5.52
CA LEU A 155 -5.69 16.44 -4.13
C LEU A 155 -6.97 15.63 -3.94
N PHE A 156 -6.88 14.53 -3.20
CA PHE A 156 -8.02 13.72 -2.79
C PHE A 156 -7.85 13.22 -1.36
N GLU A 157 -8.96 12.89 -0.70
CA GLU A 157 -8.95 12.16 0.57
C GLU A 157 -8.52 10.70 0.34
N ALA A 158 -7.99 10.03 1.37
CA ALA A 158 -7.57 8.63 1.26
C ALA A 158 -8.71 7.66 0.87
N SER A 159 -9.95 8.02 1.23
CA SER A 159 -11.18 7.29 0.91
C SER A 159 -11.76 7.60 -0.47
N ASP A 160 -11.16 8.52 -1.23
CA ASP A 160 -11.66 8.86 -2.56
C ASP A 160 -11.45 7.68 -3.52
N PRO A 161 -12.44 7.34 -4.39
CA PRO A 161 -12.32 6.26 -5.36
C PRO A 161 -11.06 6.36 -6.23
N VAL A 162 -10.61 7.57 -6.58
CA VAL A 162 -9.36 7.77 -7.35
C VAL A 162 -8.15 7.22 -6.59
N ILE A 163 -8.08 7.46 -5.28
CA ILE A 163 -6.96 6.98 -4.46
C ILE A 163 -7.04 5.47 -4.27
N ILE A 164 -8.24 4.94 -4.04
CA ILE A 164 -8.44 3.50 -3.84
C ILE A 164 -8.08 2.72 -5.11
N GLU A 165 -8.59 3.14 -6.28
CA GLU A 165 -8.27 2.53 -7.57
C GLU A 165 -6.77 2.62 -7.89
N TRP A 166 -6.17 3.79 -7.66
CA TRP A 166 -4.74 4.00 -7.91
C TRP A 166 -3.87 3.13 -7.00
N ARG A 167 -4.22 3.01 -5.71
CA ARG A 167 -3.54 2.13 -4.76
C ARG A 167 -3.68 0.66 -5.14
N ALA A 168 -4.87 0.22 -5.53
CA ALA A 168 -5.12 -1.15 -6.02
C ALA A 168 -4.27 -1.47 -7.26
N MET A 169 -4.29 -0.58 -8.26
CA MET A 169 -3.46 -0.73 -9.46
C MET A 169 -1.97 -0.72 -9.12
N THR A 170 -1.55 0.09 -8.15
CA THR A 170 -0.14 0.13 -7.71
C THR A 170 0.32 -1.24 -7.22
N VAL A 171 -0.44 -1.93 -6.36
CA VAL A 171 -0.06 -3.27 -5.88
C VAL A 171 0.16 -4.24 -7.05
N ILE A 172 -0.79 -4.31 -7.98
CA ILE A 172 -0.74 -5.22 -9.13
C ILE A 172 0.44 -4.89 -10.06
N LEU A 173 0.69 -3.60 -10.30
CA LEU A 173 1.77 -3.16 -11.17
C LEU A 173 3.14 -3.40 -10.56
N LEU A 174 3.27 -3.32 -9.23
CA LEU A 174 4.52 -3.64 -8.54
C LEU A 174 4.92 -5.10 -8.74
N ASP A 175 3.97 -6.04 -8.72
CA ASP A 175 4.25 -7.46 -9.00
C ASP A 175 4.73 -7.65 -10.45
N LYS A 176 4.08 -6.99 -11.41
CA LYS A 176 4.50 -7.02 -12.82
C LYS A 176 5.88 -6.42 -13.03
N VAL A 177 6.20 -5.33 -12.33
CA VAL A 177 7.53 -4.72 -12.36
C VAL A 177 8.56 -5.66 -11.76
N ALA A 178 8.26 -6.31 -10.63
CA ALA A 178 9.16 -7.26 -10.00
C ALA A 178 9.46 -8.45 -10.91
N GLU A 179 8.44 -9.02 -11.56
CA GLU A 179 8.61 -10.07 -12.57
C GLU A 179 9.54 -9.62 -13.70
N LYS A 180 9.28 -8.45 -14.29
CA LYS A 180 10.09 -7.91 -15.40
C LYS A 180 11.52 -7.60 -15.00
N ILE A 181 11.75 -7.10 -13.78
CA ILE A 181 13.09 -6.85 -13.26
C ILE A 181 13.85 -8.16 -13.09
N ARG A 182 13.22 -9.20 -12.54
CA ARG A 182 13.84 -10.53 -12.39
C ARG A 182 14.21 -11.12 -13.75
N GLU A 183 13.33 -11.01 -14.74
CA GLU A 183 13.59 -11.44 -16.12
C GLU A 183 14.81 -10.72 -16.72
N ILE A 184 14.86 -9.38 -16.61
CA ILE A 184 15.91 -8.56 -17.23
C ILE A 184 17.27 -8.76 -16.55
N LEU A 185 17.29 -8.83 -15.22
CA LEU A 185 18.53 -8.99 -14.45
C LEU A 185 18.98 -10.44 -14.36
N ALA A 186 18.12 -11.41 -14.68
CA ALA A 186 18.32 -12.83 -14.42
C ALA A 186 18.65 -13.14 -12.94
N GLU A 187 18.06 -12.36 -12.03
CA GLU A 187 18.28 -12.43 -10.58
C GLU A 187 16.96 -12.62 -9.84
N ASN A 188 16.95 -13.48 -8.81
CA ASN A 188 15.74 -13.74 -8.03
C ASN A 188 15.57 -12.73 -6.88
N LEU A 189 15.35 -11.47 -7.24
CA LEU A 189 15.15 -10.40 -6.26
C LEU A 189 13.80 -10.56 -5.54
N THR A 190 13.81 -10.42 -4.21
CA THR A 190 12.57 -10.35 -3.42
C THR A 190 11.77 -9.09 -3.77
N LEU A 191 10.46 -9.11 -3.51
CA LEU A 191 9.63 -7.93 -3.74
C LEU A 191 10.13 -6.73 -2.92
N ALA A 192 10.50 -6.93 -1.65
CA ALA A 192 11.07 -5.88 -0.81
C ALA A 192 12.31 -5.20 -1.43
N GLN A 193 13.22 -5.97 -2.04
CA GLN A 193 14.39 -5.40 -2.73
C GLN A 193 14.00 -4.57 -3.95
N VAL A 194 13.02 -5.03 -4.72
CA VAL A 194 12.48 -4.29 -5.88
C VAL A 194 11.81 -2.99 -5.44
N LEU A 195 11.09 -2.99 -4.33
CA LEU A 195 10.42 -1.80 -3.80
C LEU A 195 11.45 -0.75 -3.37
N GLU A 196 12.33 -1.08 -2.43
CA GLU A 196 13.24 -0.12 -1.78
C GLU A 196 14.26 0.49 -2.77
N ALA A 197 14.93 -0.37 -3.55
CA ALA A 197 15.98 0.05 -4.47
C ALA A 197 15.48 0.37 -5.89
N GLY A 198 14.28 -0.08 -6.24
CA GLY A 198 13.66 0.13 -7.55
C GLY A 198 12.58 1.19 -7.52
N THR A 199 11.32 0.78 -7.39
CA THR A 199 10.16 1.65 -7.66
C THR A 199 10.07 2.83 -6.70
N TRP A 200 10.39 2.63 -5.42
CA TRP A 200 10.31 3.68 -4.41
C TRP A 200 11.36 4.77 -4.64
N LYS A 201 12.59 4.37 -4.95
CA LYS A 201 13.70 5.27 -5.28
C LYS A 201 13.45 5.99 -6.61
N ALA A 202 13.11 5.25 -7.65
CA ALA A 202 12.81 5.81 -8.98
C ALA A 202 11.63 6.78 -8.93
N GLY A 203 10.59 6.49 -8.15
CA GLY A 203 9.46 7.38 -7.91
C GLY A 203 9.87 8.72 -7.29
N ARG A 204 10.73 8.71 -6.27
CA ARG A 204 11.25 9.96 -5.66
C ARG A 204 12.11 10.77 -6.61
N GLU A 205 13.03 10.11 -7.32
CA GLU A 205 13.92 10.81 -8.25
C GLU A 205 13.13 11.43 -9.41
N THR A 206 12.12 10.72 -9.91
CA THR A 206 11.20 11.22 -10.95
C THR A 206 10.37 12.39 -10.44
N ALA A 207 9.74 12.25 -9.25
CA ALA A 207 8.99 13.32 -8.61
C ALA A 207 9.83 14.58 -8.41
N GLN A 208 11.09 14.45 -7.96
CA GLN A 208 11.99 15.58 -7.80
C GLN A 208 12.33 16.28 -9.14
N LYS A 209 12.45 15.53 -10.24
CA LYS A 209 12.70 16.11 -11.57
C LYS A 209 11.49 16.85 -12.11
N LEU A 210 10.30 16.28 -11.96
CA LEU A 210 9.05 16.83 -12.50
C LEU A 210 8.46 17.94 -11.64
N ARG A 211 8.71 17.89 -10.32
CA ARG A 211 8.16 18.80 -9.32
C ARG A 211 9.27 19.24 -8.36
N PRO A 212 10.25 20.04 -8.82
CA PRO A 212 11.44 20.40 -8.03
C PRO A 212 11.14 21.16 -6.72
N LYS A 213 10.02 21.90 -6.62
CA LYS A 213 9.69 22.64 -5.40
C LYS A 213 9.14 21.72 -4.31
N THR A 214 8.17 20.89 -4.65
CA THR A 214 7.45 20.03 -3.70
C THR A 214 8.08 18.66 -3.53
N LYS A 215 8.72 18.14 -4.59
CA LYS A 215 9.22 16.76 -4.69
C LYS A 215 8.14 15.71 -4.40
N GLY A 216 6.89 16.12 -4.53
CA GLY A 216 5.70 15.37 -4.18
C GLY A 216 5.22 14.48 -5.33
N PRO A 217 4.27 13.58 -5.04
CA PRO A 217 3.66 12.73 -6.06
C PRO A 217 2.86 13.53 -7.10
N PRO A 218 2.55 12.92 -8.27
CA PRO A 218 1.63 13.48 -9.26
C PRO A 218 0.18 13.64 -8.79
N ILE A 219 -0.21 12.92 -7.74
CA ILE A 219 -1.53 12.98 -7.11
C ILE A 219 -1.29 13.02 -5.60
N SER A 220 -1.77 14.07 -4.95
CA SER A 220 -1.63 14.25 -3.51
C SER A 220 -2.78 13.60 -2.76
N ILE A 221 -2.45 13.00 -1.61
CA ILE A 221 -3.42 12.46 -0.67
C ILE A 221 -3.45 13.39 0.52
N LYS A 222 -4.65 13.84 0.91
CA LYS A 222 -4.84 14.55 2.18
C LYS A 222 -4.64 13.55 3.31
N SER A 223 -3.49 13.67 3.96
CA SER A 223 -3.09 12.75 5.03
C SER A 223 -3.85 13.04 6.30
N ASP A 224 -4.34 11.99 6.97
CA ASP A 224 -4.83 12.03 8.34
C ASP A 224 -3.80 11.48 9.35
N GLY A 225 -2.57 11.19 8.90
CA GLY A 225 -1.49 10.67 9.73
C GLY A 225 -1.38 9.14 9.76
N THR A 226 -2.27 8.41 9.07
CA THR A 226 -2.27 6.93 9.01
C THR A 226 -2.41 6.40 7.58
#